data_AF-A0A554KM84-F1
#
_entry.id   AF-A0A554KM84-F1
#
_cell.length_a   1.000
_cell.length_b   1.000
_cell.length_c   1.000
_cell.angle_alpha   90.00
_cell.angle_beta   90.00
_cell.angle_gamma   90.00
#
_symmetry.space_group_name_H-M   'P 1'
#
loop_
_entity.id
_entity.type
_entity.pdbx_description
1 polymer ?
#
loop_
_entity_poly.entity_id
_entity_poly.type
_entity_poly.pdbx_seq_one_letter_code
_entity_poly.pdbx_strand_id
1 'polypeptide(L)'
;MFIDRGDGTVLSGPADTLCILRLPVGSYHVAFFEEKPMPGPVKPINELSIIRLKSKMHETNGHETLEGAKASLAELRKKFIVPDENVVDDVAFEVEDPVQVWVVENWIGKSLSLKNALGLPTVTA
;
A
#
# COMPACT_ATOMS: atom_id res chain seq x y z
N MET A 1 0.81 -9.32 9.98
CA MET A 1 1.35 -10.70 10.17
C MET A 1 1.14 -11.45 8.88
N PHE A 2 2.24 -11.80 8.23
CA PHE A 2 2.26 -12.55 7.00
C PHE A 2 1.99 -14.04 7.26
N ILE A 3 1.17 -14.66 6.42
CA ILE A 3 0.97 -16.11 6.44
C ILE A 3 1.65 -16.69 5.21
N ASP A 4 2.76 -17.40 5.44
CA ASP A 4 3.43 -18.19 4.40
C ASP A 4 2.52 -19.37 4.02
N ARG A 5 2.25 -19.53 2.72
CA ARG A 5 1.39 -20.59 2.19
C ARG A 5 2.15 -21.89 1.86
N GLY A 6 3.48 -21.90 1.99
CA GLY A 6 4.34 -23.04 1.67
C GLY A 6 4.62 -23.23 0.17
N ASP A 7 4.06 -22.37 -0.69
CA ASP A 7 4.29 -22.31 -2.14
C ASP A 7 5.21 -21.14 -2.54
N GLY A 8 5.82 -20.47 -1.56
CA GLY A 8 6.64 -19.28 -1.76
C GLY A 8 5.84 -17.99 -1.86
N THR A 9 4.51 -18.04 -1.69
CA THR A 9 3.65 -16.86 -1.59
C THR A 9 3.31 -16.54 -0.14
N VAL A 10 3.03 -15.26 0.09
CA VAL A 10 2.73 -14.70 1.40
C VAL A 10 1.39 -13.99 1.34
N LEU A 11 0.45 -14.41 2.20
CA LEU A 11 -0.82 -13.73 2.36
C LEU A 11 -0.66 -12.49 3.25
N SER A 12 -1.11 -11.35 2.74
CA SER A 12 -1.08 -10.08 3.47
C SER A 12 -2.26 -9.94 4.43
N GLY A 13 -2.14 -9.02 5.39
CA GLY A 13 -3.24 -8.57 6.23
C GLY A 13 -4.32 -7.84 5.44
N PRO A 14 -5.48 -7.59 6.06
CA PRO A 14 -6.65 -7.01 5.40
C PRO A 14 -6.44 -5.56 4.94
N ALA A 15 -5.57 -4.78 5.61
CA ALA A 15 -5.22 -3.41 5.23
C ALA A 15 -3.86 -3.25 4.57
N ASP A 16 -3.14 -4.35 4.43
CA ASP A 16 -1.83 -4.31 3.80
C ASP A 16 -2.00 -3.87 2.34
N THR A 17 -1.11 -2.96 1.91
CA THR A 17 -1.29 -2.17 0.69
C THR A 17 -0.02 -2.21 -0.15
N LEU A 18 -0.20 -2.35 -1.48
CA LEU A 18 0.87 -2.16 -2.46
C LEU A 18 0.60 -0.90 -3.26
N CYS A 19 1.59 -0.02 -3.36
CA CYS A 19 1.46 1.19 -4.14
C CYS A 19 2.77 1.63 -4.79
N ILE A 20 2.66 2.52 -5.77
CA ILE A 20 3.79 3.19 -6.40
C ILE A 20 3.94 4.58 -5.78
N LEU A 21 5.10 4.89 -5.24
CA LEU A 21 5.46 6.19 -4.69
C LEU A 21 6.25 6.98 -5.72
N ARG A 22 6.20 8.31 -5.66
CA ARG A 22 7.07 9.22 -6.39
C ARG A 22 7.84 10.06 -5.39
N LEU A 23 9.17 9.93 -5.38
CA LEU A 23 10.02 10.73 -4.51
C LEU A 23 10.32 12.09 -5.16
N PRO A 24 10.74 13.12 -4.39
CA PRO A 24 10.97 14.47 -4.92
C PRO A 24 12.04 14.53 -6.01
N VAL A 25 12.94 13.53 -6.06
CA VAL A 25 13.96 13.37 -7.10
C VAL A 25 13.41 12.86 -8.44
N GLY A 26 12.10 12.59 -8.52
CA GLY A 26 11.39 12.21 -9.75
C GLY A 26 11.32 10.71 -10.03
N SER A 27 11.89 9.86 -9.18
CA SER A 27 11.87 8.40 -9.31
C SER A 27 10.60 7.78 -8.74
N TYR A 28 10.19 6.66 -9.33
CA TYR A 28 9.02 5.87 -8.95
C TYR A 28 9.44 4.63 -8.15
N HIS A 29 8.86 4.39 -6.99
CA HIS A 29 9.27 3.32 -6.09
C HIS A 29 8.07 2.45 -5.73
N VAL A 30 8.17 1.15 -5.95
CA VAL A 30 7.14 0.24 -5.41
C VAL A 30 7.35 0.07 -3.92
N ALA A 31 6.27 0.19 -3.16
CA ALA A 31 6.27 0.02 -1.72
C ALA A 31 5.12 -0.86 -1.25
N PHE A 32 5.44 -1.68 -0.26
CA PHE A 32 4.50 -2.48 0.50
C PHE A 32 4.36 -1.89 1.91
N PHE A 33 3.12 -1.56 2.27
CA PHE A 33 2.75 -1.03 3.56
C PHE A 33 1.99 -2.08 4.36
N GLU A 34 2.44 -2.31 5.60
CA GLU A 34 1.73 -3.15 6.56
C GLU A 34 0.89 -2.28 7.49
N GLU A 35 -0.24 -2.80 7.94
CA GLU A 35 -0.98 -2.18 9.04
C GLU A 35 -0.08 -2.02 10.28
N LYS A 36 -0.09 -0.83 10.89
CA LYS A 36 0.59 -0.52 12.14
C LYS A 36 -0.43 -0.15 13.22
N PRO A 37 -0.94 -1.12 13.99
CA PRO A 37 -1.93 -0.88 15.03
C PRO A 37 -1.54 0.25 15.99
N MET A 38 -2.53 0.97 16.52
CA MET A 38 -2.31 1.91 17.61
C MET A 38 -1.83 1.16 18.86
N PRO A 39 -0.97 1.76 19.69
CA PRO A 39 -0.64 1.20 21.00
C PRO A 39 -1.91 0.97 21.83
N GLY A 40 -2.00 -0.17 22.50
CA GLY A 40 -3.14 -0.55 23.33
C GLY A 40 -3.87 -1.79 22.81
N PRO A 41 -5.13 -2.03 23.25
CA PRO A 41 -5.93 -3.16 22.81
C PRO A 41 -6.18 -3.11 21.29
N VAL A 42 -5.87 -4.21 20.62
CA VAL A 42 -6.16 -4.37 19.18
C VAL A 42 -7.67 -4.52 19.02
N LYS A 43 -8.26 -3.65 18.20
CA LYS A 43 -9.68 -3.73 17.81
C LYS A 43 -9.80 -4.36 16.43
N PRO A 44 -10.95 -4.99 16.11
CA PRO A 44 -11.26 -5.39 14.75
C PRO A 44 -11.12 -4.23 13.76
N ILE A 45 -10.53 -4.49 12.59
CA ILE A 45 -10.18 -3.43 11.64
C ILE A 45 -11.40 -2.66 11.11
N ASN A 46 -12.56 -3.31 11.03
CA ASN A 46 -13.84 -2.71 10.64
C ASN A 46 -14.40 -1.72 11.69
N GLU A 47 -13.92 -1.76 12.93
CA GLU A 47 -14.33 -0.84 14.00
C GLU A 47 -13.44 0.41 14.07
N LEU A 48 -12.35 0.46 13.31
CA LEU A 48 -11.42 1.58 13.31
C LEU A 48 -11.96 2.72 12.41
N SER A 49 -11.86 3.96 12.87
CA SER A 49 -12.15 5.13 12.02
C SER A 49 -10.99 5.46 11.06
N ILE A 50 -9.77 5.13 11.49
CA ILE A 50 -8.52 5.37 10.76
C ILE A 50 -7.67 4.09 10.75
N ILE A 51 -6.93 3.90 9.67
CA ILE A 51 -5.90 2.88 9.54
C ILE A 51 -4.55 3.56 9.49
N ARG A 52 -3.57 2.94 10.13
CA ARG A 52 -2.17 3.39 10.07
C ARG A 52 -1.38 2.41 9.24
N LEU A 53 -0.69 2.91 8.24
CA LEU A 53 0.11 2.12 7.31
C LEU A 53 1.57 2.48 7.51
N LYS A 54 2.43 1.48 7.64
CA LYS A 54 3.88 1.70 7.69
C LYS A 54 4.55 0.92 6.58
N SER A 55 5.41 1.59 5.83
CA SER A 55 6.26 0.95 4.84
C SER A 55 7.11 -0.12 5.52
N LYS A 56 6.96 -1.35 5.04
CA LYS A 56 7.70 -2.52 5.51
C LYS A 56 8.78 -2.91 4.50
N MET A 57 8.49 -2.74 3.22
CA MET A 57 9.41 -2.94 2.11
C MET A 57 9.15 -1.85 1.07
N HIS A 58 10.22 -1.31 0.50
CA HIS A 58 10.14 -0.43 -0.66
C HIS A 58 11.40 -0.62 -1.50
N GLU A 59 11.29 -0.37 -2.80
CA GLU A 59 12.45 -0.39 -3.67
C GLU A 59 13.41 0.76 -3.34
N THR A 60 14.70 0.46 -3.22
CA THR A 60 15.71 1.49 -2.94
C THR A 60 16.08 2.30 -4.17
N ASN A 61 16.25 1.66 -5.33
CA ASN A 61 16.77 2.31 -6.54
C ASN A 61 15.69 3.02 -7.35
N GLY A 62 14.41 2.66 -7.16
CA GLY A 62 13.30 3.20 -7.93
C GLY A 62 13.41 2.94 -9.43
N HIS A 63 12.47 3.51 -10.17
CA HIS A 63 12.34 3.44 -11.62
C HIS A 63 12.24 4.86 -12.19
N GLU A 64 12.71 5.04 -13.41
CA GLU A 64 12.61 6.33 -14.11
C GLU A 64 11.17 6.62 -14.60
N THR A 65 10.35 5.58 -14.75
CA THR A 65 9.00 5.67 -15.31
C THR A 65 7.98 4.91 -14.46
N LEU A 66 6.73 5.37 -14.52
CA LEU A 66 5.59 4.70 -13.88
C LEU A 66 5.39 3.28 -14.42
N GLU A 67 5.58 3.06 -15.73
CA GLU A 67 5.46 1.75 -16.35
C GLU A 67 6.52 0.76 -15.85
N GLY A 68 7.76 1.23 -15.60
CA GLY A 68 8.79 0.41 -14.96
C GLY A 68 8.40 -0.03 -13.55
N ALA A 69 7.86 0.91 -12.76
CA ALA A 69 7.37 0.61 -11.42
C ALA A 69 6.16 -0.35 -11.43
N LYS A 70 5.22 -0.21 -12.39
CA LYS A 70 4.10 -1.15 -12.58
C LYS A 70 4.58 -2.58 -12.84
N ALA A 71 5.58 -2.74 -13.70
CA ALA A 71 6.16 -4.05 -13.98
C ALA A 71 6.77 -4.68 -12.70
N SER A 72 7.50 -3.89 -11.91
CA SER A 72 8.06 -4.37 -10.64
C SER A 72 6.97 -4.70 -9.60
N LEU A 73 5.92 -3.89 -9.54
CA LEU A 73 4.77 -4.14 -8.67
C LEU A 73 4.09 -5.47 -9.05
N ALA A 74 3.90 -5.73 -10.35
CA ALA A 74 3.35 -7.00 -10.81
C ALA A 74 4.21 -8.20 -10.39
N GLU A 75 5.55 -8.09 -10.41
CA GLU A 75 6.44 -9.12 -9.88
C GLU A 75 6.30 -9.31 -8.37
N LEU A 76 6.13 -8.23 -7.61
CA LEU A 76 5.87 -8.30 -6.17
C LEU A 76 4.52 -8.96 -5.87
N ARG A 77 3.48 -8.71 -6.67
CA ARG A 77 2.16 -9.34 -6.54
C ARG A 77 2.17 -10.86 -6.75
N LYS A 78 3.15 -11.41 -7.47
CA LYS A 78 3.34 -12.86 -7.57
C LYS A 78 3.77 -13.48 -6.24
N LYS A 79 4.39 -12.69 -5.36
CA LYS A 79 4.89 -13.13 -4.04
C LYS A 79 3.95 -12.72 -2.91
N PHE A 80 3.41 -11.51 -2.96
CA PHE A 80 2.52 -10.95 -1.96
C PHE A 80 1.08 -10.99 -2.46
N ILE A 81 0.28 -11.86 -1.86
CA ILE A 81 -1.14 -11.97 -2.16
C ILE A 81 -1.87 -10.87 -1.38
N VAL A 82 -2.01 -9.72 -2.03
CA VAL A 82 -2.71 -8.53 -1.53
C VAL A 82 -4.07 -8.42 -2.24
N PRO A 83 -5.16 -8.07 -1.53
CA PRO A 83 -6.46 -7.80 -2.16
C PRO A 83 -6.35 -6.75 -3.27
N ASP A 84 -7.08 -6.94 -4.37
CA ASP A 84 -7.02 -6.02 -5.52
C ASP A 84 -7.40 -4.59 -5.12
N GLU A 85 -8.37 -4.41 -4.21
CA GLU A 85 -8.75 -3.08 -3.71
C GLU A 85 -7.64 -2.35 -2.92
N ASN A 86 -6.62 -3.08 -2.46
CA ASN A 86 -5.48 -2.55 -1.72
C ASN A 86 -4.22 -2.39 -2.61
N VAL A 87 -4.38 -2.51 -3.93
CA VAL A 87 -3.31 -2.26 -4.90
C VAL A 87 -3.57 -0.96 -5.64
N VAL A 88 -2.57 -0.09 -5.68
CA VAL A 88 -2.60 1.15 -6.47
C VAL A 88 -1.38 1.20 -7.39
N ASP A 89 -1.61 0.94 -8.68
CA ASP A 89 -0.57 0.80 -9.70
C ASP A 89 -0.71 1.80 -10.85
N ASP A 90 -1.87 2.43 -11.01
CA ASP A 90 -2.19 3.36 -12.10
C ASP A 90 -1.74 4.81 -11.85
N VAL A 91 -1.35 5.12 -10.62
CA VAL A 91 -0.91 6.45 -10.17
C VAL A 91 0.19 6.33 -9.13
N ALA A 92 1.06 7.33 -9.07
CA ALA A 92 2.12 7.41 -8.06
C ALA A 92 1.81 8.47 -7.00
N PHE A 93 2.03 8.12 -5.73
CA PHE A 93 1.85 9.02 -4.59
C PHE A 93 3.12 9.85 -4.37
N GLU A 94 3.05 11.17 -4.48
CA GLU A 94 4.18 12.02 -4.14
C GLU A 94 4.39 12.02 -2.62
N VAL A 95 5.58 11.59 -2.18
CA VAL A 95 5.95 11.55 -0.77
C VAL A 95 7.37 12.04 -0.56
N GLU A 96 7.60 12.74 0.55
CA GLU A 96 8.94 13.18 0.95
C GLU A 96 9.77 12.03 1.51
N ASP A 97 9.14 11.13 2.28
CA ASP A 97 9.78 9.97 2.92
C ASP A 97 8.93 8.69 2.70
N PRO A 98 9.46 7.67 2.01
CA PRO A 98 8.74 6.42 1.77
C PRO A 98 8.62 5.53 3.02
N VAL A 99 9.24 5.89 4.14
CA VAL A 99 9.26 5.10 5.40
C VAL A 99 8.30 5.65 6.45
N GLN A 100 7.64 6.78 6.18
CA GLN A 100 6.71 7.40 7.11
C GLN A 100 5.50 6.51 7.41
N VAL A 101 4.93 6.67 8.61
CA VAL A 101 3.63 6.07 8.94
C VAL A 101 2.54 6.96 8.36
N TRP A 102 1.75 6.43 7.44
CA TRP A 102 0.58 7.09 6.91
C TRP A 102 -0.61 6.86 7.83
N VAL A 103 -1.42 7.90 8.02
CA VAL A 103 -2.69 7.83 8.76
C VAL A 103 -3.79 8.15 7.75
N VAL A 104 -4.63 7.17 7.48
CA VAL A 104 -5.61 7.24 6.39
C VAL A 104 -6.99 6.87 6.92
N GLU A 105 -8.03 7.36 6.27
CA GLU A 105 -9.39 6.92 6.60
C GLU A 105 -9.55 5.42 6.38
N ASN A 106 -10.30 4.75 7.25
CA ASN A 106 -10.56 3.32 7.05
C ASN A 106 -11.44 3.09 5.82
N TRP A 107 -10.86 2.52 4.76
CA TRP A 107 -11.57 2.18 3.51
C TRP A 107 -12.15 0.76 3.52
N ILE A 108 -11.72 -0.13 4.42
CA ILE A 108 -12.19 -1.52 4.50
C ILE A 108 -13.59 -1.58 5.11
N GLY A 109 -13.83 -0.76 6.15
CA GLY A 109 -15.11 -0.69 6.85
C GLY A 109 -16.12 0.28 6.24
N LYS A 110 -15.75 1.01 5.18
CA LYS A 110 -16.57 2.08 4.58
C LYS A 110 -16.74 1.84 3.07
N SER A 111 -17.76 2.43 2.45
CA SER A 111 -17.91 2.47 0.99
C SER A 111 -16.93 3.47 0.34
N LEU A 112 -15.66 3.38 0.68
CA LEU A 112 -14.57 4.27 0.24
C LEU A 112 -13.49 3.44 -0.44
N SER A 113 -12.92 3.91 -1.55
CA SER A 113 -11.75 3.25 -2.15
C SER A 113 -10.46 3.64 -1.43
N LEU A 114 -9.44 2.78 -1.47
CA LEU A 114 -8.12 3.11 -0.93
C LEU A 114 -7.56 4.40 -1.55
N LYS A 115 -7.71 4.61 -2.86
CA LYS A 115 -7.25 5.84 -3.54
C LYS A 115 -7.89 7.09 -2.94
N ASN A 116 -9.21 7.05 -2.69
CA ASN A 116 -9.90 8.17 -2.05
C ASN A 116 -9.49 8.34 -0.58
N ALA A 117 -9.26 7.24 0.15
CA ALA A 117 -8.77 7.28 1.52
C ALA A 117 -7.36 7.87 1.65
N LEU A 118 -6.54 7.70 0.60
CA LEU A 118 -5.22 8.31 0.46
C LEU A 118 -5.28 9.77 -0.05
N GLY A 119 -6.48 10.30 -0.32
CA GLY A 119 -6.68 11.67 -0.77
C GLY A 119 -6.36 11.90 -2.25
N LEU A 120 -6.31 10.86 -3.08
CA LEU A 120 -6.11 11.02 -4.51
C LEU A 120 -7.40 11.40 -5.25
N PRO A 121 -7.30 12.20 -6.33
CA PRO A 121 -8.43 12.46 -7.20
C PRO A 121 -8.93 11.15 -7.81
N THR A 122 -10.23 10.89 -7.68
CA THR A 122 -10.89 9.78 -8.35
C THR A 122 -10.92 10.10 -9.85
N VAL A 123 -10.23 9.32 -10.68
CA VAL A 123 -10.38 9.44 -12.13
C VAL A 123 -11.76 8.92 -12.49
N THR A 124 -12.74 9.82 -12.62
CA THR A 124 -14.02 9.50 -13.22
C THR A 124 -13.79 9.29 -14.71
N ALA A 125 -13.96 8.05 -15.16
CA ALA A 125 -13.92 7.64 -16.56
C ALA A 125 -15.02 8.32 -17.39
#